data_AF-A0A8H9WQD6-F1
#
_entry.id   AF-A0A8H9WQD6-F1
#
_cell.length_a   1.000
_cell.length_b   1.000
_cell.length_c   1.000
_cell.angle_alpha   90.00
_cell.angle_beta   90.00
_cell.angle_gamma   90.00
#
_symmetry.space_group_name_H-M   'P 1'
#
loop_
_entity.id
_entity.type
_entity.pdbx_description
1 polymer ?
#
loop_
_entity_poly.entity_id
_entity_poly.type
_entity_poly.pdbx_seq_one_letter_code
_entity_poly.pdbx_strand_id
1 'polypeptide(L)'
;MMLRLVVGVLGLACLIAPAAVAQQQPDTVLLERGQRLYKENCALCHRDLGAGDPPTFPALRGSDQLRDPMRVVRTIRQGRDRMPPFPGLTAEELSALVNYVRNVWADGSSNVTTEEVAAVLGGLEETLPMGSVWDGVFTEAQANRGQAAYEGACGTCHGHRLNGAPDDPDMRSTPPLARARFLRVWQGRSLATLFEFTRATMPEDNPDSMTEQEYVDVIAYMLLLGGMPAGDAELQPDAQSLARVVIRAGR
;
A
#
# COMPACT_ATOMS: atom_id res chain seq x y z
N MET A 1 57.88 -20.95 63.17
CA MET A 1 56.62 -21.67 62.83
C MET A 1 55.46 -20.81 63.31
N MET A 2 55.02 -19.82 62.53
CA MET A 2 53.94 -19.88 61.53
C MET A 2 52.62 -20.42 62.10
N LEU A 3 51.63 -19.55 62.33
CA LEU A 3 50.37 -19.57 61.55
C LEU A 3 49.52 -18.32 61.88
N ARG A 4 49.28 -17.47 60.87
CA ARG A 4 48.30 -16.37 60.90
C ARG A 4 46.96 -16.93 60.40
N LEU A 5 45.91 -16.89 61.21
CA LEU A 5 44.53 -17.12 60.73
C LEU A 5 44.01 -15.81 60.11
N VAL A 6 43.70 -15.85 58.82
CA VAL A 6 42.96 -14.81 58.12
C VAL A 6 41.50 -15.28 58.02
N VAL A 7 40.61 -14.62 58.73
CA VAL A 7 39.15 -14.83 58.62
C VAL A 7 38.67 -14.03 57.41
N GLY A 8 38.37 -14.73 56.31
CA GLY A 8 37.81 -14.13 55.10
C GLY A 8 36.30 -13.94 55.22
N VAL A 9 35.85 -12.69 55.25
CA VAL A 9 34.43 -12.31 55.13
C VAL A 9 34.02 -12.47 53.67
N LEU A 10 33.31 -13.53 53.32
CA LEU A 10 32.65 -13.67 52.01
C LEU A 10 31.44 -12.73 51.96
N GLY A 11 31.60 -11.58 51.30
CA GLY A 11 30.51 -10.68 50.95
C GLY A 11 29.65 -11.26 49.83
N LEU A 12 28.35 -11.41 50.09
CA LEU A 12 27.34 -11.79 49.11
C LEU A 12 27.04 -10.56 48.22
N ALA A 13 27.68 -10.49 47.06
CA ALA A 13 27.39 -9.46 46.06
C ALA A 13 26.05 -9.78 45.37
N CYS A 14 25.01 -9.02 45.71
CA CYS A 14 23.72 -9.07 45.02
C CYS A 14 23.88 -8.40 43.65
N LEU A 15 23.99 -9.22 42.59
CA LEU A 15 24.06 -8.75 41.20
C LEU A 15 22.67 -8.27 40.76
N ILE A 16 22.43 -6.97 40.85
CA ILE A 16 21.29 -6.33 40.20
C ILE A 16 21.64 -6.25 38.71
N ALA A 17 21.06 -7.13 37.90
CA ALA A 17 21.14 -7.02 36.45
C ALA A 17 20.41 -5.73 36.01
N PRO A 18 21.04 -4.85 35.22
CA PRO A 18 20.32 -3.70 34.67
C PRO A 18 19.23 -4.21 33.72
N ALA A 19 18.02 -3.69 33.89
CA ALA A 19 16.95 -3.89 32.93
C ALA A 19 17.45 -3.47 31.55
N ALA A 20 17.43 -4.39 30.59
CA ALA A 20 17.77 -4.11 29.21
C ALA A 20 16.83 -3.04 28.66
N VAL A 21 17.36 -1.83 28.46
CA VAL A 21 16.70 -0.79 27.70
C VAL A 21 16.51 -1.34 26.29
N ALA A 22 15.26 -1.48 25.83
CA ALA A 22 14.96 -1.92 24.48
C ALA A 22 15.73 -1.02 23.51
N GLN A 23 16.65 -1.60 22.73
CA GLN A 23 17.52 -0.83 21.85
C GLN A 23 16.70 -0.28 20.68
N GLN A 24 16.60 1.05 20.60
CA GLN A 24 16.09 1.76 19.43
C GLN A 24 16.82 1.23 18.18
N GLN A 25 16.07 0.73 17.20
CA GLN A 25 16.60 0.21 15.94
C GLN A 25 17.40 1.33 15.24
N PRO A 26 18.61 1.07 14.71
CA PRO A 26 19.44 2.13 14.14
C PRO A 26 18.71 2.84 13.01
N ASP A 27 18.70 4.17 13.03
CA ASP A 27 17.93 5.05 12.14
C ASP A 27 18.07 4.68 10.64
N THR A 28 19.22 4.15 10.23
CA THR A 28 19.49 3.74 8.85
C THR A 28 18.61 2.57 8.37
N VAL A 29 18.39 1.56 9.22
CA VAL A 29 17.57 0.38 8.86
C VAL A 29 16.10 0.77 8.73
N LEU A 30 15.61 1.67 9.58
CA LEU A 30 14.25 2.19 9.50
C LEU A 30 14.05 3.04 8.24
N LEU A 31 15.03 3.87 7.86
CA LEU A 31 14.96 4.68 6.63
C LEU A 31 15.00 3.81 5.37
N GLU A 32 15.81 2.75 5.32
CA GLU A 32 15.82 1.80 4.20
C GLU A 32 14.49 1.04 4.07
N ARG A 33 13.91 0.63 5.21
CA ARG A 33 12.57 0.02 5.22
C ARG A 33 11.51 1.01 4.72
N GLY A 34 11.54 2.26 5.19
CA GLY A 34 10.64 3.31 4.75
C GLY A 34 10.77 3.60 3.26
N GLN A 35 12.00 3.64 2.72
CA GLN A 35 12.25 3.81 1.30
C GLN A 35 11.64 2.69 0.46
N ARG A 36 11.81 1.44 0.88
CA ARG A 36 11.23 0.29 0.18
C ARG A 36 9.70 0.38 0.17
N LEU A 37 9.09 0.64 1.33
CA LEU A 37 7.64 0.82 1.44
C LEU A 37 7.12 1.94 0.55
N TYR A 38 7.85 3.06 0.46
CA TYR A 38 7.52 4.18 -0.42
C TYR A 38 7.52 3.76 -1.90
N LYS A 39 8.58 3.06 -2.34
CA LYS A 39 8.68 2.56 -3.73
C LYS A 39 7.56 1.57 -4.07
N GLU A 40 7.20 0.71 -3.12
CA GLU A 40 6.19 -0.32 -3.30
C GLU A 40 4.76 0.24 -3.30
N ASN A 41 4.47 1.27 -2.50
CA ASN A 41 3.09 1.67 -2.23
C ASN A 41 2.75 3.09 -2.69
N CYS A 42 3.73 4.00 -2.73
CA CYS A 42 3.46 5.44 -2.88
C CYS A 42 3.99 6.01 -4.20
N ALA A 43 5.13 5.50 -4.69
CA ALA A 43 5.82 6.04 -5.86
C ALA A 43 5.02 5.90 -7.17
N LEU A 44 4.02 5.01 -7.22
CA LEU A 44 3.12 4.89 -8.37
C LEU A 44 2.43 6.22 -8.69
N CYS A 45 1.97 6.93 -7.67
CA CYS A 45 1.29 8.22 -7.80
C CYS A 45 2.23 9.38 -7.45
N HIS A 46 2.95 9.29 -6.33
CA HIS A 46 3.80 10.39 -5.84
C HIS A 46 5.18 10.47 -6.51
N ARG A 47 5.46 9.58 -7.48
CA ARG A 47 6.71 9.49 -8.25
C ARG A 47 7.96 9.34 -7.37
N ASP A 48 9.11 9.25 -8.01
CA ASP A 48 10.38 9.23 -7.29
C ASP A 48 10.61 10.56 -6.55
N LEU A 49 11.18 10.45 -5.34
CA LEU A 49 11.50 11.60 -4.48
C LEU A 49 10.30 12.53 -4.19
N GLY A 50 9.07 12.00 -4.21
CA GLY A 50 7.87 12.76 -3.88
C GLY A 50 7.54 13.87 -4.88
N ALA A 51 8.01 13.77 -6.12
CA ALA A 51 7.81 14.81 -7.14
C ALA A 51 6.34 14.97 -7.56
N GLY A 52 5.55 13.89 -7.48
CA GLY A 52 4.18 13.86 -7.99
C GLY A 52 4.09 14.08 -9.50
N ASP A 53 2.85 14.27 -9.97
CA ASP A 53 2.48 14.63 -11.33
C ASP A 53 1.27 15.59 -11.27
N PRO A 54 1.47 16.85 -10.85
CA PRO A 54 0.37 17.77 -10.60
C PRO A 54 -0.39 18.15 -11.88
N PRO A 55 -1.73 18.36 -11.81
CA PRO A 55 -2.55 18.33 -10.60
C PRO A 55 -3.03 16.93 -10.18
N THR A 56 -2.91 15.93 -11.05
CA THR A 56 -3.50 14.59 -10.86
C THR A 56 -2.93 13.88 -9.63
N PHE A 57 -1.60 13.90 -9.47
CA PHE A 57 -0.94 13.35 -8.29
C PHE A 57 -0.10 14.44 -7.61
N PRO A 58 -0.44 14.85 -6.38
CA PRO A 58 0.26 15.96 -5.74
C PRO A 58 1.70 15.59 -5.37
N ALA A 59 2.59 16.60 -5.45
CA ALA A 59 3.93 16.51 -4.92
C ALA A 59 3.90 16.40 -3.38
N LEU A 60 4.72 15.50 -2.83
CA LEU A 60 4.95 15.41 -1.39
C LEU A 60 6.11 16.30 -0.95
N ARG A 61 7.15 16.41 -1.79
CA ARG A 61 8.31 17.25 -1.50
C ARG A 61 7.89 18.71 -1.35
N GLY A 62 8.33 19.36 -0.28
CA GLY A 62 7.96 20.75 0.04
C GLY A 62 6.49 20.94 0.45
N SER A 63 5.71 19.88 0.67
CA SER A 63 4.32 19.98 1.10
C SER A 63 4.21 20.29 2.59
N ASP A 64 3.44 21.32 2.94
CA ASP A 64 3.12 21.66 4.33
C ASP A 64 2.37 20.56 5.08
N GLN A 65 1.76 19.60 4.36
CA GLN A 65 1.08 18.46 4.96
C GLN A 65 2.05 17.50 5.68
N LEU A 66 3.36 17.57 5.39
CA LEU A 66 4.38 16.73 6.04
C LEU A 66 4.85 17.27 7.40
N ARG A 67 4.43 18.47 7.80
CA ARG A 67 4.87 19.10 9.06
C ARG A 67 4.42 18.31 10.29
N ASP A 68 3.16 17.90 10.34
CA ASP A 68 2.58 17.09 11.42
C ASP A 68 2.65 15.59 11.08
N PRO A 69 3.52 14.80 11.72
CA PRO A 69 3.67 13.39 11.38
C PRO A 69 2.43 12.57 11.72
N MET A 70 1.68 12.94 12.76
CA MET A 70 0.49 12.19 13.14
C MET A 70 -0.65 12.43 12.15
N ARG A 71 -0.69 13.61 11.51
CA ARG A 71 -1.55 13.83 10.34
C ARG A 71 -1.13 12.96 9.15
N VAL A 72 0.17 12.81 8.91
CA VAL A 72 0.67 11.93 7.84
C VAL A 72 0.26 10.47 8.12
N VAL A 73 0.45 9.99 9.35
CA VAL A 73 0.01 8.64 9.79
C VAL A 73 -1.48 8.44 9.51
N ARG A 74 -2.34 9.37 9.94
CA ARG A 74 -3.80 9.30 9.70
C ARG A 74 -4.14 9.29 8.21
N THR A 75 -3.52 10.17 7.43
CA THR A 75 -3.72 10.24 5.98
C THR A 75 -3.36 8.93 5.29
N ILE A 76 -2.23 8.30 5.64
CA ILE A 76 -1.82 7.02 5.04
C ILE A 76 -2.78 5.90 5.49
N ARG A 77 -3.14 5.85 6.77
CA ARG A 77 -4.05 4.83 7.30
C ARG A 77 -5.43 4.89 6.64
N GLN A 78 -6.00 6.08 6.53
CA GLN A 78 -7.41 6.27 6.16
C GLN A 78 -7.61 6.65 4.70
N GLY A 79 -6.55 7.01 3.98
CA GLY A 79 -6.65 7.65 2.68
C GLY A 79 -7.09 9.11 2.80
N ARG A 80 -7.11 9.81 1.66
CA ARG A 80 -7.63 11.17 1.53
C ARG A 80 -7.85 11.49 0.05
N ASP A 81 -9.03 12.01 -0.29
CA ASP A 81 -9.41 12.24 -1.69
C ASP A 81 -9.21 10.94 -2.49
N ARG A 82 -8.44 10.97 -3.59
CA ARG A 82 -8.08 9.77 -4.38
C ARG A 82 -6.88 8.99 -3.84
N MET A 83 -6.27 9.39 -2.72
CA MET A 83 -5.23 8.59 -2.08
C MET A 83 -5.90 7.41 -1.35
N PRO A 84 -5.66 6.16 -1.76
CA PRO A 84 -6.32 5.01 -1.15
C PRO A 84 -5.85 4.81 0.31
N PRO A 85 -6.68 4.17 1.15
CA PRO A 85 -6.27 3.76 2.48
C PRO A 85 -5.23 2.63 2.44
N PHE A 86 -4.33 2.60 3.42
CA PHE A 86 -3.33 1.55 3.61
C PHE A 86 -3.51 0.83 4.97
N PRO A 87 -4.62 0.11 5.19
CA PRO A 87 -4.93 -0.51 6.48
C PRO A 87 -4.01 -1.70 6.82
N GLY A 88 -3.31 -2.26 5.83
CA GLY A 88 -2.40 -3.39 6.01
C GLY A 88 -1.02 -3.03 6.56
N LEU A 89 -0.64 -1.75 6.58
CA LEU A 89 0.67 -1.35 7.13
C LEU A 89 0.66 -1.42 8.65
N THR A 90 1.68 -2.01 9.26
CA THR A 90 1.82 -2.05 10.72
C THR A 90 2.25 -0.69 11.29
N ALA A 91 2.15 -0.52 12.62
CA ALA A 91 2.66 0.69 13.29
C ALA A 91 4.16 0.90 13.03
N GLU A 92 4.94 -0.19 13.03
CA GLU A 92 6.37 -0.15 12.75
C GLU A 92 6.63 0.31 11.31
N GLU A 93 5.90 -0.24 10.33
CA GLU A 93 6.02 0.14 8.91
C GLU A 93 5.62 1.58 8.65
N LEU A 94 4.54 2.04 9.27
CA LEU A 94 4.11 3.43 9.19
C LEU A 94 5.14 4.36 9.83
N SER A 95 5.72 4.00 10.97
CA SER A 95 6.78 4.81 11.58
C SER A 95 8.01 4.94 10.66
N ALA A 96 8.46 3.82 10.06
CA ALA A 96 9.56 3.81 9.10
C ALA A 96 9.26 4.63 7.84
N LEU A 97 8.05 4.47 7.27
CA LEU A 97 7.61 5.19 6.08
C LEU A 97 7.48 6.70 6.32
N VAL A 98 6.85 7.11 7.43
CA VAL A 98 6.67 8.51 7.79
C VAL A 98 8.03 9.17 8.06
N ASN A 99 8.94 8.49 8.75
CA ASN A 99 10.30 8.97 8.97
C ASN A 99 11.06 9.11 7.64
N TYR A 100 10.93 8.16 6.70
CA TYR A 100 11.53 8.30 5.37
C TYR A 100 10.98 9.50 4.61
N VAL A 101 9.66 9.60 4.45
CA VAL A 101 9.00 10.68 3.69
C VAL A 101 9.34 12.06 4.25
N ARG A 102 9.42 12.18 5.59
CA ARG A 102 9.74 13.45 6.24
C ARG A 102 11.25 13.74 6.22
N ASN A 103 12.13 12.78 6.45
CA ASN A 103 13.57 13.06 6.48
C ASN A 103 14.20 13.31 5.12
N VAL A 104 13.67 12.72 4.04
CA VAL A 104 14.25 12.94 2.71
C VAL A 104 13.86 14.30 2.13
N TRP A 105 12.70 14.87 2.52
CA TRP A 105 12.15 16.07 1.87
C TRP A 105 11.66 17.18 2.81
N ALA A 106 11.61 16.95 4.12
CA ALA A 106 11.24 17.95 5.12
C ALA A 106 12.43 18.17 6.08
N ASP A 107 12.96 19.39 6.03
CA ASP A 107 14.14 19.90 6.76
C ASP A 107 14.30 19.42 8.22
N GLY A 108 14.85 18.22 8.42
CA GLY A 108 15.32 17.73 9.73
C GLY A 108 14.23 17.54 10.78
N SER A 109 13.01 17.15 10.40
CA SER A 109 11.94 16.90 11.36
C SER A 109 12.26 15.72 12.30
N SER A 110 11.91 15.81 13.58
CA SER A 110 12.11 14.71 14.53
C SER A 110 11.39 13.43 14.07
N ASN A 111 12.09 12.30 14.21
CA ASN A 111 11.53 10.97 13.98
C ASN A 111 10.35 10.71 14.91
N VAL A 112 9.39 9.92 14.43
CA VAL A 112 8.30 9.37 15.24
C VAL A 112 8.58 7.92 15.58
N THR A 113 8.15 7.51 16.78
CA THR A 113 8.36 6.13 17.26
C THR A 113 7.20 5.22 16.86
N THR A 114 7.44 3.90 16.91
CA THR A 114 6.39 2.91 16.68
C THR A 114 5.26 3.01 17.70
N GLU A 115 5.58 3.35 18.96
CA GLU A 115 4.62 3.51 20.06
C GLU A 115 3.69 4.70 19.82
N GLU A 116 4.23 5.83 19.36
CA GLU A 116 3.44 7.02 19.02
C GLU A 116 2.46 6.71 17.88
N VAL A 117 2.95 6.01 16.85
CA VAL A 117 2.10 5.57 15.73
C VAL A 117 1.04 4.58 16.22
N ALA A 118 1.41 3.60 17.04
CA ALA A 118 0.47 2.62 17.58
C ALA A 118 -0.64 3.28 18.42
N ALA A 119 -0.31 4.30 19.21
CA ALA A 119 -1.29 5.06 19.99
C ALA A 119 -2.30 5.77 19.09
N VAL A 120 -1.88 6.32 17.94
CA VAL A 120 -2.80 6.91 16.96
C VAL A 120 -3.68 5.82 16.33
N LEU A 121 -3.10 4.68 15.95
CA LEU A 121 -3.85 3.61 15.28
C LEU A 121 -4.89 2.95 16.17
N GLY A 122 -4.61 2.77 17.47
CA GLY A 122 -5.55 2.20 18.43
C GLY A 122 -6.84 3.01 18.60
N GLY A 123 -6.85 4.28 18.17
CA GLY A 123 -8.07 5.12 18.10
C GLY A 123 -8.82 5.07 16.76
N LEU A 124 -8.32 4.32 15.77
CA LEU A 124 -8.81 4.32 14.38
C LEU A 124 -9.31 2.94 13.91
N GLU A 125 -9.35 1.94 14.78
CA GLU A 125 -9.58 0.54 14.38
C GLU A 125 -11.05 0.12 14.33
N GLU A 126 -11.49 -0.30 13.14
CA GLU A 126 -12.40 -1.43 12.98
C GLU A 126 -11.57 -2.59 12.39
N THR A 127 -11.39 -3.66 13.17
CA THR A 127 -10.47 -4.77 12.92
C THR A 127 -11.04 -5.80 11.95
N LEU A 128 -11.46 -5.40 10.75
CA LEU A 128 -11.75 -6.41 9.73
C LEU A 128 -10.42 -7.03 9.25
N PRO A 129 -10.40 -8.31 8.84
CA PRO A 129 -9.18 -8.95 8.34
C PRO A 129 -8.77 -8.45 6.95
N MET A 130 -7.48 -8.58 6.62
CA MET A 130 -6.95 -8.38 5.26
C MET A 130 -7.15 -9.66 4.45
N GLY A 131 -7.63 -9.53 3.22
CA GLY A 131 -7.81 -10.64 2.27
C GLY A 131 -7.01 -10.44 0.98
N SER A 132 -7.29 -11.28 0.00
CA SER A 132 -6.66 -11.24 -1.32
C SER A 132 -7.67 -11.49 -2.43
N VAL A 133 -7.26 -11.15 -3.66
CA VAL A 133 -8.05 -11.42 -4.87
C VAL A 133 -8.37 -12.92 -5.08
N TRP A 134 -7.76 -13.84 -4.32
CA TRP A 134 -8.01 -15.28 -4.38
C TRP A 134 -9.17 -15.76 -3.49
N ASP A 135 -9.75 -14.87 -2.69
CA ASP A 135 -10.77 -15.22 -1.69
C ASP A 135 -12.21 -15.17 -2.23
N GLY A 136 -12.41 -15.19 -3.56
CA GLY A 136 -13.75 -15.12 -4.15
C GLY A 136 -14.41 -13.75 -3.97
N VAL A 137 -13.67 -12.67 -4.22
CA VAL A 137 -14.06 -11.31 -3.82
C VAL A 137 -15.07 -10.63 -4.74
N PHE A 138 -15.41 -11.24 -5.88
CA PHE A 138 -16.31 -10.71 -6.90
C PHE A 138 -17.24 -11.81 -7.41
N THR A 139 -18.39 -11.45 -8.00
CA THR A 139 -19.30 -12.43 -8.63
C THR A 139 -19.03 -12.57 -10.13
N GLU A 140 -19.37 -13.71 -10.71
CA GLU A 140 -19.31 -13.90 -12.16
C GLU A 140 -20.23 -12.92 -12.90
N ALA A 141 -21.41 -12.63 -12.35
CA ALA A 141 -22.32 -11.63 -12.90
C ALA A 141 -21.67 -10.24 -12.94
N GLN A 142 -20.93 -9.86 -11.90
CA GLN A 142 -20.19 -8.62 -11.84
C GLN A 142 -19.10 -8.54 -12.92
N ALA A 143 -18.31 -9.61 -13.06
CA ALA A 143 -17.28 -9.69 -14.10
C ALA A 143 -17.87 -9.62 -15.52
N ASN A 144 -19.04 -10.23 -15.76
CA ASN A 144 -19.72 -10.17 -17.04
C ASN A 144 -20.21 -8.75 -17.39
N ARG A 145 -20.71 -7.98 -16.42
CA ARG A 145 -21.00 -6.55 -16.63
C ARG A 145 -19.73 -5.76 -16.93
N GLY A 146 -18.65 -6.09 -16.22
CA GLY A 146 -17.33 -5.50 -16.42
C GLY A 146 -16.77 -5.70 -17.81
N GLN A 147 -16.96 -6.88 -18.39
CA GLN A 147 -16.56 -7.16 -19.77
C GLN A 147 -17.23 -6.19 -20.75
N ALA A 148 -18.55 -6.00 -20.63
CA ALA A 148 -19.28 -5.10 -21.53
C ALA A 148 -18.81 -3.65 -21.40
N ALA A 149 -18.56 -3.16 -20.18
CA ALA A 149 -18.00 -1.84 -19.94
C ALA A 149 -16.58 -1.71 -20.50
N TYR A 150 -15.76 -2.74 -20.32
CA TYR A 150 -14.38 -2.79 -20.79
C TYR A 150 -14.26 -2.70 -22.32
N GLU A 151 -15.11 -3.41 -23.05
CA GLU A 151 -15.07 -3.43 -24.52
C GLU A 151 -15.27 -2.04 -25.12
N GLY A 152 -16.15 -1.22 -24.53
CA GLY A 152 -16.42 0.14 -25.00
C GLY A 152 -15.39 1.19 -24.60
N ALA A 153 -14.79 1.08 -23.40
CA ALA A 153 -13.94 2.13 -22.84
C ALA A 153 -12.44 1.82 -22.85
N CYS A 154 -12.06 0.54 -22.88
CA CYS A 154 -10.67 0.11 -22.65
C CYS A 154 -10.13 -0.79 -23.77
N GLY A 155 -10.99 -1.61 -24.38
CA GLY A 155 -10.61 -2.67 -25.31
C GLY A 155 -9.83 -2.19 -26.54
N THR A 156 -10.13 -0.99 -27.05
CA THR A 156 -9.42 -0.39 -28.21
C THR A 156 -7.93 -0.19 -27.94
N CYS A 157 -7.57 0.11 -26.70
CA CYS A 157 -6.19 0.39 -26.31
C CYS A 157 -5.54 -0.80 -25.61
N HIS A 158 -6.26 -1.55 -24.77
CA HIS A 158 -5.71 -2.65 -23.96
C HIS A 158 -6.03 -4.06 -24.47
N GLY A 159 -6.79 -4.16 -25.58
CA GLY A 159 -7.08 -5.38 -26.33
C GLY A 159 -8.30 -6.08 -25.76
N HIS A 160 -9.14 -6.69 -26.60
CA HIS A 160 -10.40 -7.31 -26.16
C HIS A 160 -10.20 -8.38 -25.08
N ARG A 161 -8.99 -8.96 -24.98
CA ARG A 161 -8.59 -9.96 -23.99
C ARG A 161 -7.59 -9.44 -22.94
N LEU A 162 -7.50 -8.11 -22.76
CA LEU A 162 -6.59 -7.42 -21.82
C LEU A 162 -5.10 -7.73 -22.04
N ASN A 163 -4.70 -8.05 -23.26
CA ASN A 163 -3.35 -8.47 -23.62
C ASN A 163 -2.40 -7.34 -24.03
N GLY A 164 -2.88 -6.09 -24.15
CA GLY A 164 -2.06 -4.89 -24.37
C GLY A 164 -1.54 -4.68 -25.80
N ALA A 165 -1.34 -5.74 -26.59
CA ALA A 165 -1.19 -5.74 -28.06
C ALA A 165 -0.85 -7.13 -28.63
N PRO A 166 -1.11 -7.41 -29.91
CA PRO A 166 -2.37 -7.16 -30.61
C PRO A 166 -3.18 -8.46 -30.78
N ASP A 167 -4.49 -8.31 -30.63
CA ASP A 167 -5.46 -9.13 -31.37
C ASP A 167 -5.75 -8.50 -32.77
N ASP A 168 -5.26 -7.27 -33.02
CA ASP A 168 -5.42 -6.46 -34.24
C ASP A 168 -4.10 -5.74 -34.63
N PRO A 169 -3.59 -5.86 -35.87
CA PRO A 169 -2.31 -5.28 -36.29
C PRO A 169 -2.20 -3.74 -36.19
N ASP A 170 -3.32 -3.01 -36.15
CA ASP A 170 -3.33 -1.54 -36.08
C ASP A 170 -3.38 -1.02 -34.62
N MET A 171 -3.42 -1.92 -33.64
CA MET A 171 -3.54 -1.58 -32.22
C MET A 171 -2.24 -1.02 -31.63
N ARG A 172 -2.33 0.12 -30.93
CA ARG A 172 -1.20 0.71 -30.19
C ARG A 172 -0.77 -0.23 -29.05
N SER A 173 0.54 -0.40 -28.88
CA SER A 173 1.11 -1.19 -27.78
C SER A 173 0.86 -0.50 -26.44
N THR A 174 -0.02 -1.07 -25.63
CA THR A 174 -0.26 -0.67 -24.24
C THR A 174 0.06 -1.82 -23.27
N PRO A 175 0.14 -1.56 -21.95
CA PRO A 175 0.32 -2.63 -20.99
C PRO A 175 -0.89 -3.58 -20.94
N PRO A 176 -0.67 -4.91 -20.85
CA PRO A 176 -1.75 -5.84 -20.54
C PRO A 176 -2.29 -5.61 -19.13
N LEU A 177 -3.59 -5.85 -18.97
CA LEU A 177 -4.32 -5.60 -17.74
C LEU A 177 -4.68 -6.88 -16.98
N ALA A 178 -4.17 -8.02 -17.43
CA ALA A 178 -4.32 -9.30 -16.73
C ALA A 178 -3.01 -10.12 -16.74
N ARG A 179 -2.98 -11.16 -15.90
CA ARG A 179 -1.96 -12.21 -15.86
C ARG A 179 -0.56 -11.72 -15.46
N ALA A 180 0.50 -12.47 -15.82
CA ALA A 180 1.86 -12.29 -15.31
C ALA A 180 2.44 -10.88 -15.51
N ARG A 181 2.12 -10.22 -16.63
CA ARG A 181 2.62 -8.86 -16.90
C ARG A 181 1.95 -7.81 -16.00
N PHE A 182 0.64 -7.93 -15.78
CA PHE A 182 -0.11 -7.13 -14.81
C PHE A 182 0.45 -7.31 -13.39
N LEU A 183 0.70 -8.56 -12.98
CA LEU A 183 1.21 -8.87 -11.65
C LEU A 183 2.59 -8.26 -11.36
N ARG A 184 3.44 -8.01 -12.36
CA ARG A 184 4.73 -7.33 -12.13
C ARG A 184 4.59 -5.92 -11.57
N VAL A 185 3.48 -5.24 -11.87
CA VAL A 185 3.22 -3.87 -11.39
C VAL A 185 2.31 -3.91 -10.17
N TRP A 186 1.30 -4.78 -10.18
CA TRP A 186 0.20 -4.70 -9.23
C TRP A 186 0.32 -5.65 -8.04
N GLN A 187 1.19 -6.66 -8.08
CA GLN A 187 1.41 -7.54 -6.94
C GLN A 187 1.82 -6.74 -5.69
N GLY A 188 1.19 -7.06 -4.57
CA GLY A 188 1.40 -6.43 -3.27
C GLY A 188 0.55 -5.19 -3.01
N ARG A 189 -0.09 -4.61 -4.04
CA ARG A 189 -0.98 -3.44 -3.91
C ARG A 189 -2.43 -3.88 -3.65
N SER A 190 -3.25 -2.99 -3.12
CA SER A 190 -4.67 -3.26 -2.89
C SER A 190 -5.51 -2.98 -4.14
N LEU A 191 -6.73 -3.52 -4.19
CA LEU A 191 -7.71 -3.15 -5.21
C LEU A 191 -8.07 -1.65 -5.14
N ALA A 192 -8.03 -1.02 -3.96
CA ALA A 192 -8.22 0.43 -3.85
C ALA A 192 -7.14 1.21 -4.60
N THR A 193 -5.88 0.77 -4.52
CA THR A 193 -4.79 1.40 -5.30
C THR A 193 -5.02 1.27 -6.80
N LEU A 194 -5.45 0.09 -7.27
CA LEU A 194 -5.77 -0.11 -8.68
C LEU A 194 -6.96 0.76 -9.11
N PHE A 195 -8.02 0.74 -8.33
CA PHE A 195 -9.25 1.50 -8.58
C PHE A 195 -8.98 2.99 -8.70
N GLU A 196 -8.34 3.60 -7.70
CA GLU A 196 -8.05 5.04 -7.70
C GLU A 196 -7.07 5.44 -8.80
N PHE A 197 -6.05 4.62 -9.06
CA PHE A 197 -5.11 4.89 -10.15
C PHE A 197 -5.81 4.83 -11.51
N THR A 198 -6.68 3.84 -11.71
CA THR A 198 -7.42 3.66 -12.97
C THR A 198 -8.35 4.85 -13.17
N ARG A 199 -9.13 5.25 -12.16
CA ARG A 199 -9.98 6.44 -12.24
C ARG A 199 -9.18 7.71 -12.54
N ALA A 200 -8.01 7.86 -11.93
CA ALA A 200 -7.21 9.07 -12.08
C ALA A 200 -6.51 9.19 -13.45
N THR A 201 -6.35 8.08 -14.18
CA THR A 201 -5.49 8.05 -15.38
C THR A 201 -6.16 7.44 -16.61
N MET A 202 -7.32 6.79 -16.44
CA MET A 202 -7.99 6.03 -17.51
C MET A 202 -9.48 6.36 -17.59
N PRO A 203 -10.04 6.37 -18.81
CA PRO A 203 -9.34 6.37 -20.11
C PRO A 203 -8.34 7.53 -20.26
N GLU A 204 -7.24 7.33 -21.01
CA GLU A 204 -6.13 8.30 -21.10
C GLU A 204 -6.59 9.68 -21.61
N ASP A 205 -7.57 9.69 -22.52
CA ASP A 205 -8.16 10.87 -23.12
C ASP A 205 -9.28 11.50 -22.28
N ASN A 206 -9.91 10.73 -21.39
CA ASN A 206 -10.99 11.19 -20.54
C ASN A 206 -11.03 10.46 -19.17
N PRO A 207 -10.07 10.72 -18.26
CA PRO A 207 -10.03 10.05 -16.96
C PRO A 207 -11.27 10.33 -16.10
N ASP A 208 -11.66 9.36 -15.27
CA ASP A 208 -12.81 9.43 -14.35
C ASP A 208 -14.16 9.64 -15.07
N SER A 209 -14.27 9.19 -16.32
CA SER A 209 -15.48 9.35 -17.15
C SER A 209 -16.51 8.25 -16.97
N MET A 210 -16.14 7.15 -16.32
CA MET A 210 -17.04 6.04 -15.98
C MET A 210 -17.52 6.17 -14.54
N THR A 211 -18.64 5.54 -14.22
CA THR A 211 -19.11 5.44 -12.84
C THR A 211 -18.17 4.55 -12.01
N GLU A 212 -18.15 4.77 -10.70
CA GLU A 212 -17.34 3.96 -9.78
C GLU A 212 -17.70 2.46 -9.85
N GLN A 213 -18.99 2.15 -10.05
CA GLN A 213 -19.45 0.78 -10.24
C GLN A 213 -18.90 0.16 -11.53
N GLU A 214 -18.89 0.90 -12.65
CA GLU A 214 -18.33 0.39 -13.91
C GLU A 214 -16.83 0.12 -13.77
N TYR A 215 -16.08 0.96 -13.07
CA TYR A 215 -14.65 0.70 -12.81
C TYR A 215 -14.44 -0.58 -11.97
N VAL A 216 -15.24 -0.80 -10.93
CA VAL A 216 -15.13 -2.03 -10.12
C VAL A 216 -15.58 -3.27 -10.88
N ASP A 217 -16.61 -3.16 -11.71
CA ASP A 217 -17.05 -4.25 -12.59
C ASP A 217 -15.93 -4.61 -13.58
N VAL A 218 -15.25 -3.62 -14.18
CA VAL A 218 -14.08 -3.85 -15.05
C VAL A 218 -12.94 -4.52 -14.26
N ILE A 219 -12.69 -4.13 -13.01
CA ILE A 219 -11.70 -4.81 -12.16
C ILE A 219 -12.10 -6.26 -11.91
N ALA A 220 -13.38 -6.56 -11.65
CA ALA A 220 -13.86 -7.94 -11.51
C ALA A 220 -13.60 -8.77 -12.79
N TYR A 221 -13.82 -8.18 -13.98
CA TYR A 221 -13.49 -8.81 -15.25
C TYR A 221 -11.98 -9.08 -15.40
N MET A 222 -11.12 -8.11 -15.03
CA MET A 222 -9.66 -8.28 -15.01
C MET A 222 -9.24 -9.45 -14.12
N LEU A 223 -9.85 -9.59 -12.94
CA LEU A 223 -9.59 -10.68 -12.00
C LEU A 223 -10.03 -12.03 -12.55
N LEU A 224 -11.23 -12.11 -13.15
CA LEU A 224 -11.73 -13.32 -13.79
C LEU A 224 -10.78 -13.82 -14.89
N LEU A 225 -10.34 -12.92 -15.78
CA LEU A 225 -9.36 -13.28 -16.83
C LEU A 225 -7.93 -13.48 -16.32
N GLY A 226 -7.65 -13.00 -15.12
CA GLY A 226 -6.45 -13.32 -14.34
C GLY A 226 -6.47 -14.72 -13.72
N GLY A 227 -7.63 -15.39 -13.71
CA GLY A 227 -7.82 -16.74 -13.17
C GLY A 227 -8.21 -16.77 -11.69
N MET A 228 -8.56 -15.63 -11.10
CA MET A 228 -9.05 -15.58 -9.72
C MET A 228 -10.48 -16.12 -9.65
N PRO A 229 -10.83 -16.89 -8.60
CA PRO A 229 -12.16 -17.47 -8.48
C PRO A 229 -13.21 -16.39 -8.21
N ALA A 230 -14.39 -16.55 -8.80
CA ALA A 230 -15.58 -15.82 -8.38
C ALA A 230 -16.11 -16.40 -7.05
N GLY A 231 -16.78 -15.56 -6.27
CA GLY A 231 -17.54 -15.94 -5.08
C GLY A 231 -18.97 -15.40 -5.13
N ASP A 232 -19.60 -15.30 -3.97
CA ASP A 232 -21.03 -15.01 -3.84
C ASP A 232 -21.36 -13.53 -3.55
N ALA A 233 -20.34 -12.69 -3.35
CA ALA A 233 -20.49 -11.27 -3.02
C ALA A 233 -19.84 -10.39 -4.09
N GLU A 234 -20.48 -9.27 -4.41
CA GLU A 234 -19.92 -8.28 -5.35
C GLU A 234 -18.87 -7.41 -4.68
N LEU A 235 -17.79 -7.11 -5.40
CA LEU A 235 -16.86 -6.03 -5.04
C LEU A 235 -17.65 -4.72 -5.01
N GLN A 236 -17.56 -4.01 -3.88
CA GLN A 236 -18.19 -2.70 -3.72
C GLN A 236 -17.24 -1.59 -4.19
N PRO A 237 -17.74 -0.50 -4.80
CA PRO A 237 -16.96 0.69 -5.16
C PRO A 237 -16.62 1.56 -3.93
N ASP A 238 -16.15 0.94 -2.87
CA ASP A 238 -15.76 1.59 -1.63
C ASP A 238 -14.26 1.42 -1.41
N ALA A 239 -13.53 2.54 -1.33
CA ALA A 239 -12.08 2.54 -1.17
C ALA A 239 -11.63 1.82 0.11
N GLN A 240 -12.41 1.88 1.21
CA GLN A 240 -12.04 1.20 2.45
C GLN A 240 -12.12 -0.32 2.32
N SER A 241 -13.19 -0.83 1.71
CA SER A 241 -13.38 -2.26 1.43
C SER A 241 -12.34 -2.77 0.42
N LEU A 242 -12.13 -2.03 -0.68
CA LEU A 242 -11.16 -2.38 -1.71
C LEU A 242 -9.71 -2.36 -1.19
N ALA A 243 -9.40 -1.49 -0.22
CA ALA A 243 -8.06 -1.41 0.38
C ALA A 243 -7.66 -2.66 1.17
N ARG A 244 -8.65 -3.47 1.55
CA ARG A 244 -8.47 -4.71 2.33
C ARG A 244 -8.23 -5.93 1.46
N VAL A 245 -8.38 -5.81 0.14
CA VAL A 245 -8.16 -6.89 -0.83
C VAL A 245 -6.83 -6.67 -1.54
N VAL A 246 -5.83 -7.52 -1.25
CA VAL A 246 -4.49 -7.42 -1.83
C VAL A 246 -4.37 -8.24 -3.11
N ILE A 247 -3.81 -7.64 -4.15
CA ILE A 247 -3.45 -8.31 -5.40
C ILE A 247 -2.21 -9.16 -5.16
N ARG A 248 -2.31 -10.47 -5.36
CA ARG A 248 -1.19 -11.42 -5.21
C ARG A 248 -1.15 -12.38 -6.38
N ALA A 249 0.05 -12.81 -6.76
CA ALA A 249 0.20 -13.93 -7.69
C ALA A 249 -0.41 -15.20 -7.08
N GLY A 250 -0.94 -16.09 -7.93
CA GLY A 250 -1.46 -17.38 -7.51
C GLY A 250 -0.37 -18.24 -6.90
N ARG A 251 -0.76 -19.12 -5.98
CA ARG A 251 0.13 -20.14 -5.42
C ARG A 251 0.61 -21.12 -6.49
#